data_AF-A0A2W5EP64-F1
#
_entry.id   AF-A0A2W5EP64-F1
#
_cell.length_a   1.000
_cell.length_b   1.000
_cell.length_c   1.000
_cell.angle_alpha   90.00
_cell.angle_beta   90.00
_cell.angle_gamma   90.00
#
_symmetry.space_group_name_H-M   'P 1'
#
loop_
_entity.id
_entity.type
_entity.pdbx_description
1 polymer ?
#
loop_
_entity_poly.entity_id
_entity_poly.type
_entity_poly.pdbx_seq_one_letter_code
_entity_poly.pdbx_strand_id
1 'polypeptide(L)'
;MNGLSSLTRKPWVWSFAATIAVWIITVLFTGGASSFGLSHAALTFAAFSVIVGIGQMFVITLGPGNIDLCVPATMTLSGTLALKFMDVSDGLILPGLLIAILIGIAIGIGNYALIKLLRIPPIIATLSMSFIVQSIAIWSNRGLRI
;
A
#
# COMPACT_ATOMS: atom_id res chain seq x y z
N MET A 1 -36.02 17.11 -3.42
CA MET A 1 -35.09 15.96 -3.34
C MET A 1 -34.28 16.11 -2.05
N ASN A 2 -34.51 15.25 -1.05
CA ASN A 2 -33.90 15.41 0.28
C ASN A 2 -32.39 15.14 0.22
N GLY A 3 -31.55 16.05 0.72
CA GLY A 3 -30.08 15.92 0.68
C GLY A 3 -29.54 14.60 1.27
N LEU A 4 -30.28 13.99 2.19
CA LEU A 4 -29.98 12.67 2.77
C LEU A 4 -29.98 11.53 1.74
N SER A 5 -30.88 11.53 0.75
CA SER A 5 -30.92 10.47 -0.28
C SER A 5 -29.82 10.62 -1.34
N SER A 6 -29.30 11.84 -1.51
CA SER A 6 -28.12 12.12 -2.34
C SER A 6 -26.84 11.59 -1.68
N LEU A 7 -26.75 11.69 -0.35
CA LEU A 7 -25.56 11.28 0.39
C LEU A 7 -25.43 9.75 0.46
N THR A 8 -26.53 9.02 0.70
CA THR A 8 -26.52 7.54 0.81
C THR A 8 -26.23 6.82 -0.51
N ARG A 9 -26.41 7.49 -1.66
CA ARG A 9 -26.02 6.93 -2.98
C ARG A 9 -24.51 6.94 -3.22
N LYS A 10 -23.73 7.69 -2.46
CA LYS A 10 -22.28 7.79 -2.66
C LYS A 10 -21.57 6.61 -1.97
N PRO A 11 -20.85 5.74 -2.71
CA PRO A 11 -20.27 4.52 -2.14
C PRO A 11 -19.27 4.77 -1.00
N TRP A 12 -18.53 5.88 -1.04
CA TRP A 12 -17.53 6.23 -0.02
C TRP A 12 -18.12 6.44 1.38
N VAL A 13 -19.40 6.84 1.48
CA VAL A 13 -20.07 7.06 2.77
C VAL A 13 -20.13 5.75 3.57
N TRP A 14 -20.38 4.64 2.89
CA TRP A 14 -20.43 3.31 3.50
C TRP A 14 -19.07 2.88 4.05
N SER A 15 -17.97 3.27 3.40
CA SER A 15 -16.62 2.97 3.89
C SER A 15 -16.31 3.70 5.20
N PHE A 16 -16.69 4.97 5.33
CA PHE A 16 -16.54 5.71 6.60
C PHE A 16 -17.46 5.16 7.70
N ALA A 17 -18.71 4.85 7.36
CA ALA A 17 -19.66 4.26 8.30
C ALA A 17 -19.15 2.91 8.84
N ALA A 18 -18.66 2.03 7.95
CA ALA A 18 -18.07 0.76 8.34
C ALA A 18 -16.81 0.95 9.21
N THR A 19 -15.94 1.90 8.87
CA THR A 19 -14.73 2.21 9.65
C THR A 19 -15.08 2.65 11.08
N ILE A 20 -16.05 3.56 11.23
CA ILE A 20 -16.53 4.02 12.53
C ILE A 20 -17.16 2.88 13.31
N ALA A 21 -18.00 2.06 12.66
CA ALA A 21 -18.65 0.93 13.30
C ALA A 21 -17.63 -0.10 13.85
N VAL A 22 -16.63 -0.47 13.03
CA VAL A 22 -15.56 -1.38 13.46
C VAL A 22 -14.77 -0.78 14.61
N TRP A 23 -14.42 0.51 14.53
CA TRP A 23 -13.70 1.19 15.60
C TRP A 23 -14.47 1.18 16.93
N ILE A 24 -15.77 1.51 16.90
CA ILE A 24 -16.63 1.47 18.10
C ILE A 24 -16.67 0.05 18.68
N ILE A 25 -16.89 -0.96 17.84
CA ILE A 25 -16.92 -2.36 18.27
C ILE A 25 -15.59 -2.71 18.96
N THR A 26 -14.44 -2.42 18.34
CA THR A 26 -13.13 -2.73 18.92
C THR A 26 -12.89 -2.02 20.25
N VAL A 27 -13.27 -0.76 20.38
CA VAL A 27 -13.13 0.02 21.62
C VAL A 27 -14.00 -0.52 22.75
N LEU A 28 -15.24 -0.93 22.43
CA LEU A 28 -16.15 -1.54 23.41
C LEU A 28 -15.62 -2.89 23.90
N PHE A 29 -15.12 -3.73 23.00
CA PHE A 29 -14.56 -5.05 23.35
C PHE A 29 -13.28 -4.98 24.18
N THR A 30 -12.50 -3.90 24.06
CA THR A 30 -11.24 -3.70 24.80
C THR A 30 -11.41 -2.84 26.06
N GLY A 31 -12.64 -2.47 26.42
CA GLY A 31 -12.91 -1.65 27.61
C GLY A 31 -12.32 -0.24 27.54
N GLY A 32 -12.18 0.33 26.34
CA GLY A 32 -11.66 1.70 26.16
C GLY A 32 -10.13 1.82 26.09
N ALA A 33 -9.39 0.81 26.53
CA ALA A 33 -7.92 0.84 26.58
C ALA A 33 -7.26 0.96 25.20
N SER A 34 -7.88 0.44 24.14
CA SER A 34 -7.32 0.49 22.80
C SER A 34 -7.66 1.77 22.02
N SER A 35 -8.51 2.66 22.53
CA SER A 35 -9.05 3.80 21.74
C SER A 35 -7.97 4.70 21.16
N PHE A 36 -7.01 5.13 21.98
CA PHE A 36 -5.91 5.98 21.54
C PHE A 36 -4.90 5.22 20.66
N GLY A 37 -4.41 4.07 21.11
CA GLY A 37 -3.41 3.29 20.40
C GLY A 37 -3.88 2.79 19.03
N LEU A 38 -5.12 2.29 18.96
CA LEU A 38 -5.75 1.84 17.71
C LEU A 38 -5.90 3.01 16.72
N SER A 39 -6.37 4.16 17.20
CA SER A 39 -6.56 5.34 16.35
C SER A 39 -5.23 5.88 15.84
N HIS A 40 -4.21 5.95 16.70
CA HIS A 40 -2.86 6.36 16.31
C HIS A 40 -2.29 5.43 15.24
N ALA A 41 -2.34 4.12 15.44
CA ALA A 41 -1.85 3.15 14.47
C ALA A 41 -2.62 3.25 13.13
N ALA A 42 -3.95 3.29 13.19
CA ALA A 42 -4.80 3.39 12.00
C ALA A 42 -4.53 4.67 11.21
N LEU A 43 -4.43 5.82 11.88
CA LEU A 43 -4.12 7.10 11.21
C LEU A 43 -2.72 7.11 10.61
N THR A 44 -1.75 6.47 11.26
CA THR A 44 -0.38 6.33 10.72
C THR A 44 -0.39 5.51 9.43
N PHE A 45 -1.05 4.35 9.41
CA PHE A 45 -1.20 3.55 8.19
C PHE A 45 -2.03 4.28 7.12
N ALA A 46 -3.05 5.04 7.52
CA ALA A 46 -3.88 5.81 6.60
C ALA A 46 -3.07 6.91 5.91
N ALA A 47 -2.20 7.62 6.61
CA ALA A 47 -1.35 8.66 6.03
C ALA A 47 -0.49 8.11 4.88
N PHE A 48 0.18 6.96 5.09
CA PHE A 48 0.95 6.30 4.04
C PHE A 48 0.07 5.76 2.90
N SER A 49 -1.08 5.17 3.24
CA SER A 49 -2.01 4.62 2.25
C SER A 49 -2.62 5.70 1.35
N VAL A 50 -2.84 6.92 1.87
CA VAL A 50 -3.35 8.05 1.09
C VAL A 50 -2.32 8.51 0.06
N ILE A 51 -1.04 8.64 0.44
CA ILE A 51 0.03 9.02 -0.49
C ILE A 51 0.10 8.03 -1.64
N VAL A 52 0.13 6.74 -1.32
CA VAL A 52 0.17 5.66 -2.31
C VAL A 52 -1.10 5.61 -3.15
N GLY A 53 -2.27 5.82 -2.52
CA GLY A 53 -3.56 5.88 -3.21
C GLY A 53 -3.65 7.02 -4.21
N ILE A 54 -3.08 8.19 -3.91
CA ILE A 54 -2.96 9.30 -4.86
C ILE A 54 -2.08 8.88 -6.05
N GLY A 55 -0.95 8.21 -5.79
CA GLY A 55 -0.12 7.61 -6.84
C GLY A 55 -0.89 6.66 -7.74
N GLN A 56 -1.68 5.75 -7.14
CA GLN A 56 -2.55 4.82 -7.87
C GLN A 56 -3.61 5.55 -8.71
N MET A 57 -4.16 6.67 -8.23
CA MET A 57 -5.13 7.46 -9.00
C MET A 57 -4.52 8.04 -10.29
N PHE A 58 -3.24 8.39 -10.30
CA PHE A 58 -2.56 8.77 -11.55
C PHE A 58 -2.56 7.60 -12.56
N VAL A 59 -2.27 6.38 -12.12
CA VAL A 59 -2.29 5.18 -13.00
C VAL A 59 -3.68 4.91 -13.55
N ILE A 60 -4.70 5.00 -12.69
CA ILE A 60 -6.11 4.76 -13.07
C ILE A 60 -6.58 5.80 -14.08
N THR A 61 -6.20 7.08 -13.91
CA THR A 61 -6.66 8.18 -14.78
C THR A 61 -5.93 8.26 -16.13
N LEU A 62 -4.76 7.63 -16.26
CA LEU A 62 -3.93 7.67 -17.48
C LEU A 62 -4.37 6.72 -18.61
N GLY A 63 -5.54 6.05 -18.52
CA GLY A 63 -6.04 5.22 -19.62
C GLY A 63 -7.10 4.20 -19.18
N PRO A 64 -7.02 2.91 -19.59
CA PRO A 64 -8.09 1.92 -19.40
C PRO A 64 -8.38 1.51 -17.94
N GLY A 65 -8.05 2.34 -16.94
CA GLY A 65 -8.50 2.16 -15.55
C GLY A 65 -7.82 1.00 -14.82
N ASN A 66 -6.57 0.67 -15.19
CA ASN A 66 -5.87 -0.44 -14.55
C ASN A 66 -5.41 -0.07 -13.13
N ILE A 67 -5.69 -0.96 -12.19
CA ILE A 67 -5.21 -0.88 -10.82
C ILE A 67 -3.89 -1.65 -10.70
N ASP A 68 -2.88 -1.06 -10.06
CA ASP A 68 -1.65 -1.78 -9.72
C ASP A 68 -1.85 -2.61 -8.44
N LEU A 69 -1.90 -3.93 -8.62
CA LEU A 69 -2.09 -4.89 -7.53
C LEU A 69 -0.78 -5.28 -6.82
N CYS A 70 0.39 -4.87 -7.34
CA CYS A 70 1.69 -5.16 -6.70
C CYS A 70 2.14 -4.11 -5.68
N VAL A 71 1.36 -3.05 -5.48
CA VAL A 71 1.68 -1.94 -4.57
C VAL A 71 2.01 -2.41 -3.14
N PRO A 72 1.19 -3.24 -2.46
CA PRO A 72 1.50 -3.67 -1.09
C PRO A 72 2.78 -4.50 -0.99
N ALA A 73 3.00 -5.39 -1.97
CA ALA A 73 4.21 -6.19 -2.05
C ALA A 73 5.45 -5.31 -2.28
N THR A 74 5.33 -4.30 -3.14
CA THR A 74 6.39 -3.33 -3.45
C THR A 74 6.75 -2.49 -2.24
N MET A 75 5.76 -1.96 -1.51
CA MET A 75 5.98 -1.23 -0.25
C MET A 75 6.75 -2.08 0.75
N THR A 76 6.38 -3.35 0.88
CA THR A 76 7.02 -4.29 1.80
C THR A 76 8.47 -4.53 1.40
N LEU A 77 8.74 -4.94 0.14
CA LEU A 77 10.10 -5.22 -0.32
C LEU A 77 11.00 -3.98 -0.23
N SER A 78 10.50 -2.84 -0.70
CA SER A 78 11.21 -1.56 -0.69
C SER A 78 11.56 -1.14 0.73
N GLY A 79 10.60 -1.20 1.66
CA GLY A 79 10.81 -0.83 3.05
C GLY A 79 11.80 -1.76 3.74
N THR A 80 11.65 -3.08 3.57
CA THR A 80 12.51 -4.04 4.25
C THR A 80 13.95 -4.01 3.74
N LEU A 81 14.15 -3.87 2.43
CA LEU A 81 15.51 -3.76 1.87
C LEU A 81 16.18 -2.43 2.22
N ALA A 82 15.44 -1.32 2.19
CA ALA A 82 15.97 -0.02 2.60
C ALA A 82 16.40 -0.03 4.07
N LEU A 83 15.55 -0.52 4.97
CA LEU A 83 15.86 -0.62 6.40
C LEU A 83 17.02 -1.58 6.68
N LYS A 84 17.06 -2.73 5.99
CA LYS A 84 18.17 -3.69 6.12
C LYS A 84 19.50 -3.07 5.66
N PHE A 85 19.48 -2.20 4.66
CA PHE A 85 20.67 -1.50 4.20
C PHE A 85 21.11 -0.39 5.15
N MET A 86 20.17 0.30 5.79
CA MET A 86 20.48 1.39 6.73
C MET A 86 21.21 0.89 7.99
N ASP A 87 20.94 -0.34 8.43
CA ASP A 87 21.64 -1.01 9.55
C ASP A 87 21.88 -0.11 10.79
N VAL A 88 20.85 0.64 11.20
CA VAL A 88 20.88 1.58 12.35
C VAL A 88 21.90 2.73 12.20
N SER A 89 22.48 2.93 11.02
CA SER A 89 23.43 4.00 10.72
C SER A 89 22.75 5.22 10.11
N ASP A 90 22.85 6.37 10.79
CA ASP A 90 22.29 7.64 10.30
C ASP A 90 22.92 8.09 8.96
N GLY A 91 24.19 7.74 8.72
CA GLY A 91 24.88 8.06 7.47
C GLY A 91 24.33 7.32 6.24
N LEU A 92 23.58 6.24 6.46
CA LEU A 92 23.01 5.40 5.41
C LEU A 92 21.54 5.72 5.11
N ILE A 93 20.93 6.71 5.78
CA ILE A 93 19.55 7.11 5.54
C ILE A 93 19.32 7.54 4.08
N LEU A 94 20.19 8.41 3.55
CA LEU A 94 20.05 8.89 2.17
C LEU A 94 20.25 7.76 1.13
N PRO A 95 21.31 6.92 1.24
CA PRO A 95 21.42 5.70 0.44
C PRO A 95 20.22 4.74 0.54
N GLY A 96 19.69 4.51 1.75
CA GLY A 96 18.53 3.64 1.95
C GLY A 96 17.26 4.18 1.29
N LEU A 97 17.06 5.50 1.31
CA LEU A 97 15.98 6.15 0.56
C LEU A 97 16.13 5.95 -0.95
N LEU A 98 17.35 6.08 -1.48
CA LEU A 98 17.62 5.82 -2.89
C LEU A 98 17.32 4.37 -3.27
N ILE A 99 17.66 3.39 -2.41
CA ILE A 99 17.33 1.98 -2.63
C ILE A 99 15.81 1.78 -2.73
N ALA A 100 15.03 2.40 -1.83
CA ALA A 100 13.57 2.32 -1.88
C ALA A 100 13.01 2.86 -3.21
N ILE A 101 13.49 4.02 -3.66
CA ILE A 101 13.07 4.62 -4.93
C ILE A 101 13.44 3.73 -6.11
N LEU A 102 14.67 3.20 -6.13
CA LEU A 102 15.15 2.33 -7.20
C LEU A 102 14.35 1.04 -7.31
N ILE A 103 13.96 0.44 -6.19
CA ILE A 103 13.11 -0.75 -6.17
C ILE A 103 11.74 -0.43 -6.79
N GLY A 104 11.12 0.69 -6.42
CA GLY A 104 9.85 1.13 -7.00
C GLY A 104 9.93 1.36 -8.51
N ILE A 105 10.99 2.02 -8.98
CA ILE A 105 11.25 2.23 -10.41
C ILE A 105 11.45 0.90 -11.14
N ALA A 106 12.26 -0.01 -10.59
CA ALA A 106 12.54 -1.30 -11.20
C ALA A 106 11.27 -2.15 -11.36
N ILE A 107 10.40 -2.17 -10.35
CA ILE A 107 9.12 -2.88 -10.41
C ILE A 107 8.18 -2.22 -11.42
N GLY A 108 8.10 -0.88 -11.45
CA GLY A 108 7.32 -0.14 -12.43
C GLY A 108 7.75 -0.43 -13.87
N ILE A 109 9.07 -0.47 -14.13
CA ILE A 109 9.63 -0.86 -15.43
C ILE A 109 9.30 -2.33 -15.74
N GLY A 110 9.38 -3.22 -14.76
CA GLY A 110 8.99 -4.63 -14.90
C GLY A 110 7.54 -4.78 -15.35
N ASN A 111 6.61 -4.10 -14.67
CA ASN A 111 5.19 -4.07 -15.05
C ASN A 111 5.00 -3.53 -16.46
N TYR A 112 5.66 -2.41 -16.80
CA TYR A 112 5.60 -1.84 -18.15
C TYR A 112 6.12 -2.83 -19.21
N ALA A 113 7.21 -3.54 -18.94
CA ALA A 113 7.77 -4.53 -19.84
C ALA A 113 6.81 -5.72 -20.05
N LEU A 114 6.23 -6.28 -18.99
CA LEU A 114 5.23 -7.35 -19.08
C LEU A 114 4.03 -6.93 -19.94
N ILE A 115 3.55 -5.70 -19.76
CA ILE A 115 2.38 -5.18 -20.50
C ILE A 115 2.74 -4.91 -21.96
N LYS A 116 3.84 -4.20 -22.23
CA LYS A 116 4.17 -3.75 -23.59
C LYS A 116 4.82 -4.84 -24.44
N LEU A 117 5.76 -5.59 -23.88
CA LEU A 117 6.54 -6.59 -24.62
C LEU A 117 5.76 -7.90 -24.79
N LEU A 118 5.18 -8.41 -23.69
CA LEU A 118 4.47 -9.69 -23.68
C LEU A 118 2.96 -9.54 -23.96
N ARG A 119 2.45 -8.30 -24.07
CA ARG A 119 1.03 -8.00 -24.35
C ARG A 119 0.07 -8.63 -23.32
N ILE A 120 0.52 -8.77 -22.08
CA ILE A 120 -0.28 -9.30 -20.98
C ILE A 120 -1.26 -8.21 -20.51
N PRO A 121 -2.55 -8.53 -20.25
CA PRO A 121 -3.49 -7.60 -19.64
C PRO A 121 -2.94 -7.01 -18.32
N PRO A 122 -3.04 -5.69 -18.06
CA PRO A 122 -2.32 -5.05 -16.95
C PRO A 122 -2.70 -5.55 -15.55
N ILE A 123 -3.96 -5.92 -15.32
CA ILE A 123 -4.40 -6.53 -14.05
C ILE A 123 -3.64 -7.84 -13.79
N ILE A 124 -3.46 -8.67 -14.82
CA ILE A 124 -2.78 -9.96 -14.71
C ILE A 124 -1.28 -9.75 -14.50
N ALA A 125 -0.68 -8.79 -15.22
CA ALA A 125 0.73 -8.44 -15.07
C ALA A 125 1.07 -7.94 -13.66
N THR A 126 0.25 -7.05 -13.10
CA THR A 126 0.49 -6.50 -11.76
C THR A 126 0.21 -7.52 -10.65
N LEU A 127 -0.80 -8.39 -10.81
CA LEU A 127 -1.05 -9.47 -9.86
C LEU A 127 0.07 -10.52 -9.87
N SER A 128 0.57 -10.91 -11.04
CA SER A 128 1.71 -11.84 -11.13
C SER A 128 2.98 -11.22 -10.58
N MET A 129 3.25 -9.94 -10.87
CA MET A 129 4.36 -9.20 -10.29
C MET A 129 4.25 -9.12 -8.76
N SER A 130 3.03 -8.96 -8.21
CA SER A 130 2.79 -8.97 -6.76
C SER A 130 3.32 -10.24 -6.11
N PHE A 131 3.05 -11.42 -6.70
CA PHE A 131 3.57 -12.69 -6.18
C PHE A 131 5.10 -12.81 -6.29
N ILE A 132 5.69 -12.32 -7.38
CA ILE A 132 7.15 -12.31 -7.56
C ILE A 132 7.80 -11.44 -6.49
N VAL A 133 7.34 -10.19 -6.36
CA VAL A 133 7.86 -9.22 -5.38
C VAL A 133 7.66 -9.73 -3.96
N GLN A 134 6.49 -10.31 -3.65
CA GLN A 134 6.21 -10.88 -2.34
C GLN A 134 7.13 -12.07 -2.04
N SER A 135 7.40 -12.94 -3.03
CA SER A 135 8.34 -14.05 -2.87
C SER A 135 9.76 -13.56 -2.60
N ILE A 136 10.21 -12.52 -3.31
CA ILE A 136 11.51 -11.87 -3.08
C ILE A 136 11.54 -11.21 -1.70
N ALA A 137 10.46 -10.56 -1.27
CA ALA A 137 10.36 -9.97 0.06
C ALA A 137 10.51 -11.04 1.14
N ILE A 138 9.79 -12.15 1.04
CA ILE A 138 9.90 -13.27 1.98
C ILE A 138 11.33 -13.83 1.99
N TRP A 139 11.93 -14.05 0.82
CA TRP A 139 13.28 -14.57 0.70
C TRP A 139 14.34 -13.62 1.30
N SER A 140 14.28 -12.33 0.99
CA SER A 140 15.23 -11.32 1.45
C SER A 140 15.16 -11.05 2.96
N ASN A 141 13.98 -11.28 3.55
CA ASN A 141 13.72 -11.16 4.98
C ASN A 141 13.99 -12.45 5.76
N ARG A 142 14.38 -13.56 5.10
CA ARG A 142 14.86 -14.75 5.83
C ARG A 142 16.08 -14.37 6.66
N GLY A 143 15.96 -14.52 7.98
CA GLY A 143 17.00 -14.15 8.95
C GLY A 143 16.72 -12.85 9.71
N LEU A 144 15.81 -11.99 9.24
CA LEU A 144 15.29 -10.88 10.02
C LEU A 144 14.14 -11.40 10.89
N ARG A 145 14.45 -11.77 12.12
CA ARG A 145 13.46 -11.97 13.17
C ARG A 145 13.05 -10.59 13.67
N ILE A 146 12.07 -9.98 13.02
CA ILE A 146 11.18 -9.01 13.69
C ILE A 146 10.22 -9.77 14.59
#